data_AF-A0A8K0CSR6-F1
#
_entry.id   AF-A0A8K0CSR6-F1
#
_cell.length_a   1.000
_cell.length_b   1.000
_cell.length_c   1.000
_cell.angle_alpha   90.00
_cell.angle_beta   90.00
_cell.angle_gamma   90.00
#
_symmetry.space_group_name_H-M   'P 1'
#
loop_
_entity.id
_entity.type
_entity.pdbx_description
1 polymer ?
#
loop_
_entity_poly.entity_id
_entity_poly.type
_entity_poly.pdbx_seq_one_letter_code
_entity_poly.pdbx_strand_id
1 'polypeptide(L)'
;QTITNRTDEEGLCFPKNGVREAALLLVRDKNGRYSLLREPLYLDRCIIATDPAWQSYFEVQEVIGKDTFIFKAEDDDLTRKWYRQLQYHAQGLGGWRKRRNALANIMINGMGLRS
;
A
#
# COMPACT_ATOMS: atom_id res chain seq x y z
N GLN A 1 12.69 -12.49 23.86
CA GLN A 1 13.10 -11.08 23.70
C GLN A 1 11.98 -10.35 23.01
N THR A 2 11.30 -9.48 23.74
CA THR A 2 10.12 -8.74 23.28
C THR A 2 10.57 -7.67 22.28
N ILE A 3 10.25 -7.87 21.00
CA ILE A 3 10.62 -6.92 19.93
C ILE A 3 9.64 -5.75 20.02
N THR A 4 10.08 -4.67 20.66
CA THR A 4 9.43 -3.37 20.58
C THR A 4 9.69 -2.80 19.19
N ASN A 5 8.77 -3.07 18.26
CA ASN A 5 8.65 -2.23 17.08
C ASN A 5 8.23 -0.84 17.57
N ARG A 6 9.18 0.11 17.60
CA ARG A 6 8.85 1.52 17.72
C ARG A 6 8.07 1.89 16.46
N THR A 7 6.75 1.88 16.57
CA THR A 7 5.87 2.60 15.66
C THR A 7 6.13 4.07 15.89
N ASP A 8 6.94 4.68 15.02
CA ASP A 8 6.81 6.10 14.78
C ASP A 8 5.38 6.26 14.26
N GLU A 9 4.52 6.92 15.04
CA GLU A 9 3.08 7.04 14.82
C GLU A 9 2.71 7.71 13.48
N GLU A 10 3.71 8.18 12.72
CA GLU A 10 3.60 8.82 11.39
C GLU A 10 4.59 8.26 10.35
N GLY A 11 5.43 7.28 10.70
CA GLY A 11 6.51 6.79 9.86
C GLY A 11 6.09 5.67 8.90
N LEU A 12 6.45 5.79 7.62
CA LEU A 12 6.42 4.67 6.68
C LEU A 12 7.28 3.52 7.24
N CYS A 13 6.65 2.38 7.54
CA CYS A 13 7.37 1.19 8.00
C CYS A 13 7.97 0.47 6.79
N PHE A 14 9.30 0.38 6.70
CA PHE A 14 9.99 -0.36 5.65
C PHE A 14 10.38 -1.76 6.12
N PRO A 15 10.28 -2.81 5.27
CA PRO A 15 10.60 -4.16 5.68
C PRO A 15 12.11 -4.30 5.78
N LYS A 16 12.63 -4.80 6.91
CA LYS A 16 14.07 -5.09 7.05
C LYS A 16 14.53 -6.16 6.05
N ASN A 17 13.66 -7.13 5.78
CA ASN A 17 13.77 -8.11 4.70
C ASN A 17 12.56 -7.91 3.78
N GLY A 18 12.80 -7.52 2.53
CA GLY A 18 11.73 -7.15 1.59
C GLY A 18 10.66 -8.24 1.41
N VAL A 19 9.39 -7.84 1.42
CA VAL A 19 8.28 -8.69 0.94
C VAL A 19 8.51 -8.95 -0.55
N ARG A 20 8.54 -10.22 -0.96
CA ARG A 20 8.79 -10.61 -2.36
C ARG A 20 7.53 -10.66 -3.19
N GLU A 21 6.47 -11.18 -2.60
CA GLU A 21 5.15 -11.36 -3.20
C GLU A 21 4.11 -11.25 -2.08
N ALA A 22 2.93 -10.70 -2.38
CA ALA A 22 1.80 -10.66 -1.47
C ALA A 22 0.50 -10.54 -2.27
N ALA A 23 -0.58 -11.08 -1.73
CA ALA A 23 -1.92 -10.96 -2.27
C ALA A 23 -2.93 -10.69 -1.15
N LEU A 24 -3.98 -9.93 -1.45
CA LEU A 24 -5.13 -9.71 -0.60
C LEU A 24 -6.28 -10.64 -1.05
N LEU A 25 -6.76 -11.48 -0.14
CA LEU A 25 -7.85 -12.43 -0.41
C LEU A 25 -9.13 -11.89 0.22
N LEU A 26 -10.20 -11.82 -0.57
CA LEU A 26 -11.54 -11.46 -0.08
C LEU A 26 -12.32 -12.76 0.13
N VAL A 27 -12.62 -13.08 1.39
CA VAL A 27 -13.30 -14.30 1.78
C VAL A 27 -14.68 -14.01 2.37
N ARG A 28 -15.64 -14.88 2.06
CA ARG A 28 -16.95 -14.93 2.72
C ARG A 28 -17.03 -16.20 3.55
N ASP A 29 -17.37 -16.04 4.83
CA ASP A 29 -17.80 -17.15 5.68
C ASP A 29 -19.27 -17.46 5.42
N LYS A 30 -19.58 -18.74 5.22
CA LYS A 30 -20.93 -19.29 5.23
C LYS A 30 -20.91 -20.57 6.06
N ASN A 31 -21.41 -20.48 7.29
CA ASN A 31 -21.51 -21.60 8.23
C ASN A 31 -20.16 -22.31 8.49
N GLY A 32 -19.10 -21.52 8.71
CA GLY A 32 -17.75 -22.04 8.97
C GLY A 32 -17.00 -22.49 7.73
N ARG A 33 -17.58 -22.30 6.53
CA ARG A 33 -16.90 -22.55 5.25
C ARG A 33 -16.56 -21.23 4.60
N TYR A 34 -15.26 -21.02 4.38
CA TYR A 34 -14.75 -19.86 3.66
C TYR A 34 -14.74 -20.13 2.15
N SER A 35 -15.18 -19.13 1.39
CA SER A 35 -15.11 -19.12 -0.08
C SER A 35 -14.54 -17.78 -0.54
N LEU A 36 -13.80 -17.80 -1.66
CA LEU A 36 -13.32 -16.57 -2.27
C LEU A 36 -14.49 -15.80 -2.89
N LEU A 37 -14.55 -14.50 -2.61
CA LEU A 37 -15.50 -13.58 -3.25
C LEU A 37 -15.08 -13.25 -4.68
N ARG A 38 -13.78 -13.31 -4.97
CA ARG A 38 -13.16 -13.08 -6.27
C ARG A 38 -11.73 -13.61 -6.29
N GLU A 39 -11.10 -13.50 -7.45
CA GLU A 39 -9.67 -13.76 -7.61
C GLU A 39 -8.82 -12.89 -6.64
N PRO A 40 -7.70 -13.42 -6.11
CA PRO A 40 -6.82 -12.67 -5.23
C PRO A 40 -6.31 -11.36 -5.85
N LEU A 41 -6.26 -10.31 -5.04
CA LEU A 41 -5.66 -9.03 -5.40
C LEU A 41 -4.15 -9.10 -5.21
N TYR A 42 -3.40 -9.32 -6.29
CA TYR A 42 -1.94 -9.32 -6.23
C TYR A 42 -1.40 -7.89 -5.98
N LEU A 43 -0.68 -7.70 -4.88
CA LEU A 43 -0.31 -6.36 -4.40
C LEU A 43 0.77 -5.67 -5.26
N ASP A 44 1.48 -6.41 -6.11
CA ASP A 44 2.37 -5.85 -7.14
C ASP A 44 1.60 -5.09 -8.24
N ARG A 45 0.29 -5.35 -8.37
CA ARG A 45 -0.64 -4.73 -9.33
C ARG A 45 -1.64 -3.79 -8.68
N CYS A 46 -1.48 -3.48 -7.40
CA CYS A 46 -2.41 -2.64 -6.65
C CYS A 46 -1.80 -1.32 -6.21
N ILE A 47 -2.64 -0.29 -6.13
CA ILE A 47 -2.36 0.98 -5.44
C ILE A 47 -3.18 0.99 -4.16
N ILE A 48 -2.54 1.27 -3.03
CA ILE A 48 -3.18 1.38 -1.71
C ILE A 48 -3.20 2.86 -1.32
N ALA A 49 -4.38 3.44 -1.16
CA ALA A 49 -4.57 4.87 -0.93
C ALA A 49 -5.61 5.14 0.15
N THR A 50 -5.57 6.32 0.75
CA THR A 50 -6.62 6.86 1.63
C THR A 50 -6.67 8.37 1.42
N ASP A 51 -7.81 8.99 1.66
CA ASP A 51 -7.92 10.45 1.68
C ASP A 51 -7.32 10.96 3.01
N PRO A 52 -6.29 11.84 2.98
CA PRO A 52 -5.69 12.38 4.20
C PRO A 52 -6.68 13.09 5.12
N ALA A 53 -7.73 13.69 4.57
CA ALA A 53 -8.77 14.37 5.33
C ALA A 53 -9.81 13.37 5.89
N TRP A 54 -9.95 12.19 5.29
CA TRP A 54 -11.00 11.20 5.60
C TRP A 54 -10.40 9.80 5.74
N GLN A 55 -9.81 9.53 6.91
CA GLN A 55 -9.12 8.26 7.22
C GLN A 55 -10.06 7.14 7.73
N SER A 56 -11.37 7.26 7.52
CA SER A 56 -12.36 6.28 7.95
C SER A 56 -12.51 5.09 6.99
N TYR A 57 -11.80 5.13 5.86
CA TYR A 57 -11.68 4.04 4.90
C TYR A 57 -10.34 4.13 4.15
N PHE A 58 -9.99 3.06 3.43
CA PHE A 58 -8.90 3.08 2.46
C PHE A 58 -9.32 2.37 1.17
N GLU A 59 -8.59 2.61 0.10
CA GLU A 59 -8.84 2.08 -1.22
C GLU A 59 -7.74 1.13 -1.66
N VAL A 60 -8.13 0.08 -2.38
CA VAL A 60 -7.24 -0.79 -3.16
C VAL A 60 -7.67 -0.74 -4.61
N GLN A 61 -6.80 -0.21 -5.47
CA GLN A 61 -7.09 -0.02 -6.89
C GLN A 61 -6.20 -0.93 -7.74
N GLU A 62 -6.79 -1.75 -8.61
CA GLU A 62 -6.03 -2.56 -9.56
C GLU A 62 -5.59 -1.75 -10.77
N VAL A 63 -4.28 -1.74 -11.04
CA VAL A 63 -3.68 -0.91 -12.11
C VAL A 63 -4.15 -1.33 -13.50
N ILE A 64 -4.32 -2.63 -13.74
CA ILE A 64 -4.68 -3.18 -15.07
C ILE A 64 -6.20 -3.39 -15.19
N GLY A 65 -6.89 -3.69 -14.09
CA GLY A 65 -8.32 -4.00 -14.07
C GLY A 65 -9.24 -2.79 -13.90
N LYS A 66 -8.72 -1.64 -13.43
CA LYS A 66 -9.48 -0.42 -13.07
C LYS A 66 -10.56 -0.63 -11.98
N ASP A 67 -10.59 -1.80 -11.35
CA ASP A 67 -11.45 -2.02 -10.18
C ASP A 67 -10.89 -1.28 -8.96
N THR A 68 -11.77 -0.58 -8.25
CA THR A 68 -11.46 0.07 -6.98
C THR A 68 -12.29 -0.55 -5.87
N PHE A 69 -11.63 -0.96 -4.79
CA PHE A 69 -12.26 -1.53 -3.61
C PHE A 69 -12.09 -0.58 -2.42
N ILE A 70 -13.20 -0.27 -1.77
CA ILE A 70 -13.22 0.55 -0.55
C ILE A 70 -13.31 -0.38 0.66
N PHE A 71 -12.37 -0.25 1.58
CA PHE A 71 -12.31 -1.02 2.81
C PHE A 71 -12.50 -0.13 4.03
N LYS A 72 -13.34 -0.61 4.94
CA LYS A 72 -13.58 -0.01 6.25
C LYS A 72 -13.68 -1.14 7.27
N ALA A 73 -13.01 -0.98 8.41
CA ALA A 73 -13.09 -1.91 9.52
C ALA A 73 -14.21 -1.52 10.50
N GLU A 74 -14.26 -2.18 11.65
CA GLU A 74 -15.23 -1.88 12.71
C GLU A 74 -15.09 -0.45 13.25
N ASP A 75 -13.85 0.03 13.34
CA ASP A 75 -13.50 1.38 13.78
C ASP A 75 -12.35 1.98 12.96
N ASP A 76 -12.08 3.27 13.19
CA ASP A 76 -11.07 4.03 12.45
C ASP A 76 -9.63 3.61 12.80
N ASP A 77 -9.36 3.16 14.03
CA ASP A 77 -8.04 2.67 14.45
C ASP A 77 -7.67 1.38 13.72
N LEU A 78 -8.62 0.45 13.66
CA LEU A 78 -8.47 -0.81 12.96
C LEU A 78 -8.38 -0.57 11.45
N THR A 79 -9.13 0.39 10.90
CA THR A 79 -9.02 0.81 9.50
C THR A 79 -7.61 1.34 9.19
N ARG A 80 -7.06 2.23 10.02
CA ARG A 80 -5.67 2.73 9.90
C ARG A 80 -4.65 1.61 10.01
N LYS A 81 -4.86 0.65 10.92
CA LYS A 81 -3.98 -0.50 11.09
C LYS A 81 -3.95 -1.37 9.83
N TRP A 82 -5.10 -1.68 9.25
CA TRP A 82 -5.19 -2.43 7.99
C TRP A 82 -4.51 -1.69 6.84
N TYR A 83 -4.79 -0.39 6.69
CA TYR A 83 -4.15 0.44 5.69
C TYR A 83 -2.62 0.40 5.80
N ARG A 84 -2.06 0.61 7.00
CA ARG A 84 -0.60 0.56 7.24
C ARG A 84 0.00 -0.80 6.92
N GLN A 85 -0.68 -1.90 7.27
CA GLN A 85 -0.21 -3.25 6.96
C GLN A 85 -0.21 -3.52 5.45
N LEU A 86 -1.27 -3.17 4.73
CA LEU A 86 -1.30 -3.33 3.28
C LEU A 86 -0.24 -2.48 2.59
N GLN A 87 -0.03 -1.24 3.04
CA GLN A 87 1.07 -0.41 2.54
C GLN A 87 2.42 -1.06 2.78
N TYR A 88 2.67 -1.58 4.00
CA TYR A 88 3.91 -2.27 4.34
C TYR A 88 4.18 -3.45 3.40
N HIS A 89 3.16 -4.24 3.06
CA HIS A 89 3.28 -5.39 2.17
C HIS A 89 3.38 -5.01 0.69
N ALA A 90 2.74 -3.91 0.26
CA ALA A 90 2.74 -3.47 -1.14
C ALA A 90 3.96 -2.61 -1.54
N GLN A 91 4.59 -1.91 -0.59
CA GLN A 91 5.55 -0.83 -0.88
C GLN A 91 6.76 -1.21 -1.77
N GLY A 92 7.12 -2.49 -1.84
CA GLY A 92 8.25 -2.98 -2.63
C GLY A 92 7.89 -3.85 -3.83
N LEU A 93 6.61 -4.13 -4.05
CA LEU A 93 6.16 -5.16 -5.00
C LEU A 93 5.92 -4.64 -6.42
N GLY A 94 5.55 -3.37 -6.55
CA GLY A 94 5.21 -2.79 -7.84
C GLY A 94 6.42 -2.55 -8.75
N GLY A 95 6.42 -3.14 -9.94
CA GLY A 95 7.39 -2.82 -11.00
C GLY A 95 7.37 -1.35 -11.41
N TRP A 96 6.25 -0.65 -11.18
CA TRP A 96 6.12 0.80 -11.35
C TRP A 96 7.04 1.62 -10.43
N ARG A 97 7.51 1.05 -9.32
CA ARG A 97 8.48 1.66 -8.41
C ARG A 97 9.92 1.36 -8.77
N LYS A 98 10.19 0.32 -9.57
CA LYS A 98 11.52 0.12 -10.16
C LYS A 98 11.71 1.26 -11.15
N ARG A 99 12.52 2.24 -10.75
CA ARG A 99 13.05 3.22 -11.70
C ARG A 99 13.66 2.42 -12.84
N ARG A 100 13.14 2.62 -14.06
CA ARG A 100 13.89 2.29 -15.27
C ARG A 100 15.28 2.95 -15.10
N ASN A 101 16.34 2.34 -15.64
CA ASN A 101 17.68 2.93 -15.72
C ASN A 101 17.69 4.20 -16.60
N ALA A 102 16.84 5.17 -16.29
CA ALA A 102 16.82 6.49 -16.85
C ALA A 102 17.72 7.36 -15.97
N LEU A 103 18.58 8.15 -16.61
CA LEU A 103 19.40 9.15 -15.94
C LEU A 103 18.49 10.04 -15.07
N ALA A 104 18.99 10.45 -13.90
CA ALA A 104 18.26 11.36 -13.04
C ALA A 104 18.03 12.68 -13.79
N ASN A 105 16.81 12.93 -14.26
CA ASN A 105 16.43 14.22 -14.82
C ASN A 105 16.24 15.20 -13.66
N ILE A 106 17.35 15.64 -13.06
CA ILE A 106 17.39 16.76 -12.12
C ILE A 106 17.31 18.02 -12.97
N MET A 107 16.13 18.62 -13.06
CA MET A 107 16.00 19.97 -13.58
C MET A 107 16.52 20.95 -12.53
N ILE A 108 17.71 21.50 -12.74
CA ILE A 108 18.17 22.69 -12.02
C ILE A 108 17.50 23.87 -12.72
N ASN A 109 16.41 24.39 -12.16
CA ASN A 109 15.88 25.68 -12.60
C ASN A 109 17.00 26.72 -12.50
N GLY A 110 17.19 27.47 -13.59
CA GLY A 110 18.30 28.38 -13.83
C GLY A 110 18.73 29.12 -12.59
N MET A 111 19.88 28.71 -12.06
CA MET A 111 20.65 29.50 -11.12
C MET A 111 20.95 30.80 -11.85
N GLY A 112 20.22 31.85 -11.52
CA GLY A 112 20.40 33.17 -12.09
C GLY A 112 21.79 33.66 -11.76
N LEU A 113 22.75 33.41 -12.65
CA LEU A 113 23.97 34.20 -12.76
C LEU A 113 23.53 35.57 -13.29
N ARG A 114 23.11 36.43 -12.36
CA ARG A 114 23.05 37.87 -12.61
C ARG A 114 24.50 38.37 -12.60
N SER A 115 25.01 38.74 -13.77
CA SER A 115 26.21 39.56 -13.96
C SER A 115 25.93 41.01 -13.57
#